data_AF-A0A2V5R0A8-F1
#
_entry.id   AF-A0A2V5R0A8-F1
#
_cell.length_a   1.000
_cell.length_b   1.000
_cell.length_c   1.000
_cell.angle_alpha   90.00
_cell.angle_beta   90.00
_cell.angle_gamma   90.00
#
_symmetry.space_group_name_H-M   'P 1'
#
loop_
_entity.id
_entity.type
_entity.pdbx_description
1 polymer ?
#
loop_
_entity_poly.entity_id
_entity_poly.type
_entity_poly.pdbx_seq_one_letter_code
_entity_poly.pdbx_strand_id
1 'polypeptide(L)'
;AGDLKVRQHYKVTGEEDINVPAGRFRAFHIHAEQTLPSLMTIDRWFALDTGIVKDVTSMRAANGDLLQRISLELTELPKITDRPEVNPDAAPKKISVTFAKERFGRATTTFSSGTPRIYARWQGHRLPKNAKVRAVWIAENIGEDFPPRRLGAGRLSPGILRG
;
A
#
# COMPACT_ATOMS: atom_id res chain seq x y z
N ALA A 1 -7.69 35.38 -7.36
CA ALA A 1 -6.50 34.63 -7.78
C ALA A 1 -6.84 33.94 -9.09
N GLY A 2 -6.07 34.21 -10.16
CA GLY A 2 -6.39 33.77 -11.52
C GLY A 2 -6.16 32.27 -11.71
N ASP A 3 -7.09 31.64 -12.43
CA ASP A 3 -7.12 30.21 -12.74
C ASP A 3 -6.00 29.87 -13.75
N LEU A 4 -4.88 29.31 -13.27
CA LEU A 4 -3.74 28.96 -14.14
C LEU A 4 -4.03 27.64 -14.86
N LYS A 5 -4.48 27.72 -16.12
CA LYS A 5 -4.74 26.53 -16.94
C LYS A 5 -3.44 25.90 -17.42
N VAL A 6 -3.17 24.69 -16.93
CA VAL A 6 -2.07 23.84 -17.38
C VAL A 6 -2.62 22.82 -18.38
N ARG A 7 -1.91 22.62 -19.49
CA ARG A 7 -2.22 21.56 -20.47
C ARG A 7 -0.97 20.75 -20.73
N GLN A 8 -0.99 19.50 -20.27
CA GLN A 8 0.11 18.55 -20.41
C GLN A 8 -0.41 17.24 -20.99
N HIS A 9 0.37 16.63 -21.89
CA HIS A 9 0.14 15.30 -22.41
C HIS A 9 1.31 14.41 -22.04
N TYR A 10 1.03 13.26 -21.44
CA TYR A 10 2.04 12.30 -20.97
C TYR A 10 1.96 11.02 -21.79
N LYS A 11 3.13 10.45 -22.09
CA LYS A 11 3.26 9.15 -22.76
C LYS A 11 4.46 8.40 -22.19
N VAL A 12 4.29 7.11 -21.94
CA VAL A 12 5.42 6.19 -21.71
C VAL A 12 6.00 5.83 -23.07
N THR A 13 7.25 6.17 -23.31
CA THR A 13 7.95 5.93 -24.59
C THR A 13 8.57 4.54 -24.66
N GLY A 14 8.99 3.99 -23.52
CA GLY A 14 9.55 2.65 -23.42
C GLY A 14 10.19 2.39 -22.06
N GLU A 15 10.93 1.29 -21.99
CA GLU A 15 11.72 0.89 -20.84
C GLU A 15 13.18 0.70 -21.27
N GLU A 16 14.11 1.34 -20.56
CA GLU A 16 15.52 1.32 -20.92
C GLU A 16 16.43 1.30 -19.68
N ASP A 17 17.70 0.94 -19.91
CA ASP A 17 18.71 1.00 -18.86
C ASP A 17 19.33 2.40 -18.85
N ILE A 18 19.33 3.04 -17.67
CA ILE A 18 19.94 4.36 -17.49
C ILE A 18 21.01 4.32 -16.39
N ASN A 19 22.11 5.03 -16.63
CA ASN A 19 23.17 5.24 -15.65
C ASN A 19 23.06 6.67 -15.10
N VAL A 20 22.99 6.78 -13.78
CA VAL A 20 23.05 8.04 -13.02
C VAL A 20 24.07 7.87 -11.90
N PRO A 21 24.46 8.93 -11.17
CA PRO A 21 25.49 8.79 -10.14
C PRO A 21 25.12 7.80 -9.00
N ALA A 22 23.83 7.63 -8.69
CA ALA A 22 23.35 6.63 -7.73
C ALA A 22 23.46 5.16 -8.22
N GLY A 23 23.77 4.94 -9.50
CA GLY A 23 23.92 3.61 -10.09
C GLY A 23 23.19 3.41 -11.41
N ARG A 24 23.08 2.15 -11.83
CA ARG A 24 22.35 1.73 -13.03
C ARG A 24 20.95 1.28 -12.66
N PHE A 25 19.96 1.78 -13.40
CA PHE A 25 18.55 1.46 -13.19
C PHE A 25 17.90 1.00 -14.49
N ARG A 26 16.99 0.04 -14.38
CA ARG A 26 16.00 -0.26 -15.41
C ARG A 26 14.81 0.68 -15.19
N ALA A 27 14.54 1.59 -16.12
CA ALA A 27 13.58 2.67 -15.94
C ALA A 27 12.62 2.81 -17.11
N PHE A 28 11.36 3.15 -16.80
CA PHE A 28 10.39 3.60 -17.77
C PHE A 28 10.70 5.05 -18.14
N HIS A 29 10.85 5.32 -19.43
CA HIS A 29 10.96 6.67 -19.95
C HIS A 29 9.55 7.22 -20.22
N ILE A 30 9.26 8.35 -19.59
CA ILE A 30 8.00 9.07 -19.68
C ILE A 30 8.30 10.41 -20.30
N HIS A 31 7.68 10.67 -21.44
CA HIS A 31 7.74 11.95 -22.13
C HIS A 31 6.45 12.74 -21.86
N ALA A 32 6.59 14.02 -21.57
CA ALA A 32 5.48 14.93 -21.44
C ALA A 32 5.69 16.21 -22.25
N GLU A 33 4.64 16.64 -22.94
CA GLU A 33 4.58 17.93 -23.62
C GLU A 33 3.59 18.84 -22.91
N GLN A 34 4.02 20.04 -22.56
CA GLN A 34 3.18 21.11 -22.05
C GLN A 34 3.03 22.20 -23.10
N THR A 35 1.79 22.61 -23.34
CA THR A 35 1.49 23.72 -24.26
C THR A 35 1.05 25.00 -23.56
N LEU A 36 0.68 24.94 -22.28
CA LEU A 36 0.23 26.09 -21.49
C LEU A 36 0.77 26.01 -20.04
N PRO A 37 1.20 27.14 -19.43
CA PRO A 37 1.26 28.49 -20.01
C PRO A 37 2.45 28.73 -20.93
N SER A 38 3.45 27.84 -20.92
CA SER A 38 4.64 27.89 -21.77
C SER A 38 4.91 26.54 -22.41
N LEU A 39 5.57 26.57 -23.57
CA LEU A 39 6.04 25.37 -24.27
C LEU A 39 7.15 24.72 -23.44
N MET A 40 6.90 23.51 -22.96
CA MET A 40 7.85 22.76 -22.15
C MET A 40 7.77 21.29 -22.51
N THR A 41 8.93 20.62 -22.55
CA THR A 41 9.02 19.16 -22.61
C THR A 41 9.63 18.65 -21.33
N ILE A 42 9.11 17.54 -20.81
CA ILE A 42 9.59 16.88 -19.60
C ILE A 42 9.88 15.43 -19.97
N ASP A 43 11.13 15.01 -19.80
CA ASP A 43 11.55 13.63 -19.93
C ASP A 43 11.90 13.09 -18.55
N ARG A 44 11.24 12.01 -18.14
CA ARG A 44 11.38 11.44 -16.81
C ARG A 44 11.66 9.95 -16.89
N TRP A 45 12.68 9.52 -16.16
CA TRP A 45 13.04 8.13 -16.01
C TRP A 45 12.60 7.65 -14.64
N PHE A 46 11.66 6.71 -14.62
CA PHE A 46 11.10 6.14 -13.41
C PHE A 46 11.53 4.67 -13.27
N ALA A 47 12.27 4.35 -12.21
CA ALA A 47 12.62 2.99 -11.86
C ALA A 47 11.68 2.46 -10.76
N LEU A 48 11.26 1.21 -10.89
CA LEU A 48 10.50 0.52 -9.85
C LEU A 48 11.31 0.49 -8.53
N ASP A 49 10.61 0.56 -7.40
CA ASP A 49 11.16 0.60 -6.03
C ASP A 49 12.06 1.82 -5.68
N THR A 50 12.49 2.62 -6.65
CA THR A 50 13.35 3.81 -6.45
C THR A 50 12.61 5.12 -6.71
N GLY A 51 11.72 5.16 -7.71
CA GLY A 51 11.05 6.37 -8.15
C GLY A 51 11.77 7.06 -9.31
N ILE A 52 11.77 8.38 -9.32
CA ILE A 52 12.38 9.18 -10.40
C ILE A 52 13.90 9.16 -10.23
N VAL A 53 14.61 8.56 -11.19
CA VAL A 53 16.07 8.47 -11.19
C VAL A 53 16.72 9.56 -12.04
N LYS A 54 16.00 10.10 -13.01
CA LYS A 54 16.39 11.25 -13.82
C LYS A 54 15.18 12.05 -14.28
N ASP A 55 15.33 13.36 -14.34
CA ASP A 55 14.34 14.28 -14.88
C ASP A 55 15.05 15.32 -15.74
N VAL A 56 14.58 15.53 -16.96
CA VAL A 56 15.06 16.55 -17.88
C VAL A 56 13.89 17.41 -18.30
N THR A 57 13.88 18.65 -17.84
CA THR A 57 12.87 19.64 -18.21
C THR A 57 13.49 20.64 -19.19
N SER A 58 12.89 20.82 -20.36
CA SER A 58 13.29 21.83 -21.35
C SER A 58 12.16 22.82 -21.58
N MET A 59 12.43 24.10 -21.42
CA MET A 59 11.49 25.20 -21.70
C MET A 59 11.87 25.89 -23.00
N ARG A 60 10.87 26.18 -23.83
CA ARG A 60 11.04 26.86 -25.11
C ARG A 60 10.28 28.16 -25.16
N ALA A 61 10.85 29.13 -25.87
CA ALA A 61 10.19 30.36 -26.24
C ALA A 61 9.14 30.10 -27.33
N ALA A 62 8.25 31.07 -27.55
CA ALA A 62 7.21 30.97 -28.58
C ALA A 62 7.77 30.83 -30.02
N ASN A 63 9.00 31.28 -30.24
CA ASN A 63 9.73 31.14 -31.51
C ASN A 63 10.43 29.77 -31.66
N GLY A 64 10.33 28.87 -30.67
CA GLY A 64 10.94 27.54 -30.67
C GLY A 64 12.32 27.47 -30.00
N ASP A 65 12.95 28.61 -29.70
CA ASP A 65 14.27 28.66 -29.09
C ASP A 65 14.28 28.04 -27.70
N LEU A 66 15.35 27.30 -27.38
CA LEU A 66 15.53 26.72 -26.06
C LEU A 66 15.87 27.83 -25.07
N LEU A 67 14.98 28.10 -24.12
CA LEU A 67 15.20 29.08 -23.05
C LEU A 67 15.99 28.50 -21.89
N GLN A 68 15.63 27.29 -21.48
CA GLN A 68 16.23 26.65 -20.32
C GLN A 68 16.15 25.15 -20.45
N ARG A 69 17.20 24.46 -20.02
CA ARG A 69 17.21 23.02 -19.82
C ARG A 69 17.77 22.71 -18.44
N ILE A 70 17.00 21.98 -17.65
CA ILE A 70 17.37 21.52 -16.32
C ILE A 70 17.45 20.00 -16.38
N SER A 71 18.55 19.44 -15.90
CA SER A 71 18.74 17.99 -15.76
C SER A 71 18.99 17.68 -14.30
N LEU A 72 18.15 16.84 -13.72
CA LEU A 72 18.27 16.33 -12.36
C LEU A 72 18.54 14.83 -12.44
N GLU A 73 19.56 14.37 -11.73
CA GLU A 73 19.94 12.96 -11.66
C GLU A 73 20.02 12.53 -10.21
N LEU A 74 19.55 11.32 -9.93
CA LEU A 74 19.63 10.74 -8.59
C LEU A 74 21.10 10.51 -8.24
N THR A 75 21.57 11.19 -7.20
CA THR A 75 22.97 11.12 -6.76
C THR A 75 23.21 10.03 -5.72
N GLU A 76 22.23 9.79 -4.85
CA GLU A 76 22.25 8.76 -3.81
C GLU A 76 20.92 8.02 -3.78
N LEU A 77 20.93 6.74 -3.38
CA LEU A 77 19.71 5.97 -3.23
C LEU A 77 18.80 6.56 -2.13
N PRO A 78 17.47 6.55 -2.30
CA PRO A 78 16.54 7.01 -1.29
C PRO A 78 16.77 6.25 0.03
N LYS A 79 16.96 7.00 1.13
CA LYS A 79 17.06 6.41 2.46
C LYS A 79 15.65 6.05 2.92
N ILE A 80 15.41 4.76 3.13
CA ILE A 80 14.19 4.30 3.79
C ILE A 80 14.37 4.60 5.28
N THR A 81 13.77 5.68 5.76
CA THR A 81 13.60 5.89 7.20
C THR A 81 12.62 4.85 7.73
N ASP A 82 12.87 4.36 8.95
CA ASP A 82 11.94 3.46 9.62
C ASP A 82 10.54 4.08 9.61
N ARG A 83 9.55 3.28 9.20
CA ARG A 83 8.15 3.67 9.26
C ARG A 83 7.87 4.09 10.71
N PRO A 84 7.39 5.33 10.96
CA PRO A 84 7.03 5.72 12.30
C PRO A 84 6.00 4.73 12.84
N GLU A 85 6.22 4.22 14.05
CA GLU A 85 5.27 3.34 14.73
C GLU A 85 3.94 4.10 14.85
N VAL A 86 2.99 3.78 13.97
CA VAL A 86 1.62 4.24 14.11
C VAL A 86 1.05 3.46 15.28
N ASN A 87 0.90 4.13 16.43
CA ASN A 87 0.24 3.54 17.58
C ASN A 87 -1.19 3.11 17.16
N PRO A 88 -1.47 1.81 17.04
CA PRO A 88 -2.78 1.34 16.59
C PRO A 88 -3.90 1.64 17.61
N ASP A 89 -3.55 2.11 18.81
CA ASP A 89 -4.50 2.50 19.86
C ASP A 89 -5.06 3.92 19.71
N ALA A 90 -4.54 4.73 18.78
CA ALA A 90 -5.03 6.10 18.58
C ALA A 90 -6.42 6.17 17.92
N ALA A 91 -6.82 5.15 17.16
CA ALA A 91 -8.17 5.06 16.60
C ALA A 91 -9.14 4.43 17.63
N PRO A 92 -10.33 4.99 17.87
CA PRO A 92 -11.31 4.39 18.77
C PRO A 92 -11.71 3.00 18.24
N LYS A 93 -11.26 1.95 18.94
CA LYS A 93 -11.51 0.55 18.59
C LYS A 93 -13.01 0.30 18.60
N LYS A 94 -13.61 0.02 17.44
CA LYS A 94 -15.03 -0.38 17.34
C LYS A 94 -15.28 -1.80 17.85
N ILE A 95 -14.24 -2.64 17.82
CA ILE A 95 -14.27 -4.02 18.29
C ILE A 95 -12.92 -4.32 18.94
N SER A 96 -12.92 -5.03 20.06
CA SER A 96 -11.73 -5.62 20.68
C SER A 96 -11.92 -7.12 20.84
N VAL A 97 -10.86 -7.90 20.65
CA VAL A 97 -10.86 -9.36 20.87
C VAL A 97 -9.82 -9.68 21.94
N THR A 98 -10.17 -10.58 22.87
CA THR A 98 -9.25 -11.12 23.86
C THR A 98 -9.29 -12.65 23.80
N PHE A 99 -8.16 -13.28 24.09
CA PHE A 99 -8.07 -14.73 24.20
C PHE A 99 -7.82 -15.15 25.64
N ALA A 100 -8.29 -16.33 26.03
CA ALA A 100 -8.10 -16.88 27.37
C ALA A 100 -8.05 -18.41 27.33
N LYS A 101 -7.46 -19.01 28.37
CA LYS A 101 -7.43 -20.48 28.57
C LYS A 101 -8.75 -21.01 29.17
N GLU A 102 -9.57 -20.11 29.70
CA GLU A 102 -10.86 -20.42 30.34
C GLU A 102 -11.93 -19.44 29.85
N ARG A 103 -13.21 -19.87 29.90
CA ARG A 103 -14.36 -19.09 29.40
C ARG A 103 -14.44 -17.68 29.99
N PHE A 104 -14.10 -17.52 31.27
CA PHE A 104 -14.10 -16.25 31.99
C PHE A 104 -12.72 -15.86 32.54
N GLY A 105 -11.65 -16.49 32.04
CA GLY A 105 -10.29 -16.28 32.51
C GLY A 105 -9.68 -14.93 32.10
N ARG A 106 -8.50 -14.63 32.64
CA ARG A 106 -7.72 -13.45 32.24
C ARG A 106 -7.28 -13.54 30.78
N ALA A 107 -7.19 -12.39 30.14
CA ALA A 107 -6.70 -12.30 28.76
C ALA A 107 -5.24 -12.74 28.68
N THR A 108 -4.89 -13.55 27.68
CA THR A 108 -3.53 -14.01 27.41
C THR A 108 -3.36 -14.28 25.92
N THR A 109 -2.14 -14.12 25.43
CA THR A 109 -1.74 -14.47 24.05
C THR A 109 -0.78 -15.66 24.02
N THR A 110 -0.44 -16.24 25.18
CA THR A 110 0.53 -17.33 25.29
C THR A 110 -0.17 -18.63 25.66
N PHE A 111 -0.09 -19.61 24.77
CA PHE A 111 -0.69 -20.93 24.92
C PHE A 111 0.39 -22.00 24.87
N SER A 112 0.38 -22.93 25.83
CA SER A 112 1.22 -24.12 25.74
C SER A 112 0.59 -25.11 24.75
N SER A 113 1.41 -25.96 24.14
CA SER A 113 0.95 -27.01 23.22
C SER A 113 -0.11 -27.94 23.82
N GLY A 114 -0.09 -28.14 25.15
CA GLY A 114 -1.09 -28.92 25.89
C GLY A 114 -2.37 -28.16 26.25
N THR A 115 -2.59 -26.93 25.76
CA THR A 115 -3.80 -26.15 26.09
C THR A 115 -5.02 -26.77 25.39
N PRO A 116 -5.99 -27.35 26.13
CA PRO A 116 -7.06 -28.11 25.50
C PRO A 116 -8.08 -27.25 24.75
N ARG A 117 -8.25 -25.98 25.16
CA ARG A 117 -9.19 -25.03 24.54
C ARG A 117 -8.66 -23.60 24.62
N ILE A 118 -8.84 -22.84 23.55
CA ILE A 118 -8.61 -21.40 23.51
C ILE A 118 -9.97 -20.71 23.36
N TYR A 119 -10.29 -19.81 24.28
CA TYR A 119 -11.51 -19.02 24.26
C TYR A 119 -11.21 -17.65 23.66
N ALA A 120 -11.89 -17.27 22.58
CA ALA A 120 -11.89 -15.88 22.10
C ALA A 120 -13.17 -15.17 22.53
N ARG A 121 -13.01 -13.93 22.99
CA ARG A 121 -14.11 -13.06 23.40
C ARG A 121 -13.99 -11.76 22.63
N TRP A 122 -15.04 -11.39 21.91
CA TRP A 122 -15.14 -10.10 21.26
C TRP A 122 -16.02 -9.16 22.08
N GLN A 123 -15.67 -7.89 22.08
CA GLN A 123 -16.45 -6.81 22.67
C GLN A 123 -16.57 -5.69 21.64
N GLY A 124 -17.81 -5.32 21.31
CA GLY A 124 -18.10 -4.15 20.49
C GLY A 124 -18.11 -2.88 21.34
N HIS A 125 -17.57 -1.80 20.81
CA HIS A 125 -17.60 -0.48 21.44
C HIS A 125 -18.35 0.50 20.53
N ARG A 126 -19.39 1.15 21.09
CA ARG A 126 -20.20 2.16 20.37
C ARG A 126 -20.75 1.64 19.02
N LEU A 127 -21.14 0.38 18.97
CA LEU A 127 -21.77 -0.18 17.77
C LEU A 127 -23.17 0.43 17.58
N PRO A 128 -23.55 0.81 16.35
CA PRO A 128 -24.90 1.28 16.06
C PRO A 128 -25.97 0.25 16.45
N LYS A 129 -27.17 0.73 16.80
CA LYS A 129 -28.34 -0.13 16.94
C LYS A 129 -28.53 -0.90 15.63
N ASN A 130 -28.68 -2.22 15.70
CA ASN A 130 -28.78 -3.15 14.57
C ASN A 130 -27.47 -3.43 13.79
N ALA A 131 -26.31 -3.11 14.36
CA ALA A 131 -25.04 -3.55 13.78
C ALA A 131 -24.98 -5.09 13.67
N LYS A 132 -24.66 -5.60 12.48
CA LYS A 132 -24.42 -7.03 12.25
C LYS A 132 -22.94 -7.32 12.45
N VAL A 133 -22.62 -8.21 13.38
CA VAL A 133 -21.25 -8.66 13.63
C VAL A 133 -21.07 -10.03 12.99
N ARG A 134 -19.99 -10.19 12.21
CA ARG A 134 -19.55 -11.49 11.67
C ARG A 134 -18.17 -11.79 12.23
N ALA A 135 -18.04 -12.90 12.94
CA ALA A 135 -16.74 -13.43 13.38
C ALA A 135 -16.29 -14.51 12.39
N VAL A 136 -15.08 -14.39 11.87
CA VAL A 136 -14.44 -15.40 11.02
C VAL A 136 -13.07 -15.67 11.60
N TRP A 137 -12.74 -16.95 11.76
CA TRP A 137 -11.40 -17.39 12.11
C TRP A 137 -10.64 -17.65 10.83
N ILE A 138 -9.52 -16.94 10.65
CA ILE A 138 -8.62 -17.12 9.52
C ILE A 138 -7.30 -17.59 10.13
N ALA A 139 -6.89 -18.81 9.79
CA ALA A 139 -5.55 -19.30 10.10
C ALA A 139 -4.63 -18.87 8.95
N GLU A 140 -3.68 -18.01 9.25
CA GLU A 140 -2.61 -17.62 8.33
C GLU A 140 -1.33 -18.35 8.75
N ASN A 141 -0.51 -18.78 7.79
CA ASN A 141 0.76 -19.49 8.03
C ASN A 141 0.60 -20.90 8.66
N ILE A 142 -0.28 -21.73 8.09
CA ILE A 142 -0.57 -23.10 8.54
C ILE A 142 0.42 -24.17 8.03
N GLY A 143 1.53 -23.79 7.38
CA GLY A 143 2.51 -24.74 6.83
C GLY A 143 1.90 -25.81 5.90
N GLU A 144 2.52 -26.98 5.84
CA GLU A 144 2.07 -28.13 5.04
C GLU A 144 0.83 -28.86 5.64
N ASP A 145 0.30 -28.42 6.79
CA ASP A 145 -0.81 -29.06 7.51
C ASP A 145 -2.20 -28.72 6.92
N PHE A 146 -2.25 -28.21 5.68
CA PHE A 146 -3.51 -27.93 5.00
C PHE A 146 -4.12 -29.23 4.44
N PRO A 147 -5.33 -29.66 4.86
CA PRO A 147 -5.96 -30.84 4.28
C PRO A 147 -6.24 -30.61 2.79
N PRO A 148 -5.95 -31.58 1.90
CA PRO A 148 -6.13 -31.40 0.46
C PRO A 148 -7.60 -31.10 0.15
N ARG A 149 -7.81 -30.10 -0.69
CA ARG A 149 -9.11 -29.55 -1.07
C ARG A 149 -9.95 -30.64 -1.76
N ARG A 150 -10.81 -31.36 -1.03
CA ARG A 150 -11.83 -32.22 -1.65
C ARG A 150 -12.96 -31.36 -2.19
N LEU A 151 -13.07 -31.30 -3.51
CA LEU A 151 -14.29 -30.91 -4.22
C LEU A 151 -15.36 -31.98 -3.94
N GLY A 152 -16.40 -31.63 -3.19
CA GLY A 152 -17.51 -32.55 -2.94
C GLY A 152 -18.49 -32.00 -1.90
N ALA A 153 -19.70 -31.71 -2.36
CA ALA A 153 -20.87 -31.22 -1.64
C ALA A 153 -20.96 -31.66 -0.16
N GLY A 154 -20.87 -30.69 0.76
CA GLY A 154 -21.11 -30.88 2.19
C GLY A 154 -21.59 -29.57 2.79
N ARG A 155 -22.92 -29.44 2.89
CA ARG A 155 -23.66 -28.32 3.47
C ARG A 155 -23.11 -27.95 4.86
N LEU A 156 -22.38 -26.84 4.97
CA LEU A 156 -22.12 -26.21 6.26
C LEU A 156 -23.39 -25.47 6.69
N SER A 157 -24.20 -26.14 7.51
CA SER A 157 -25.34 -25.51 8.17
C SER A 157 -24.89 -24.26 8.93
N PRO A 158 -25.54 -23.11 8.76
CA PRO A 158 -25.26 -21.95 9.59
C PRO A 158 -25.77 -22.25 11.00
N GLY A 159 -24.85 -22.53 11.92
CA GLY A 159 -25.12 -22.50 13.34
C GLY A 159 -25.43 -21.06 13.75
N ILE A 160 -26.72 -20.73 13.78
CA ILE A 160 -27.22 -19.52 14.44
C ILE A 160 -26.97 -19.71 15.93
N LEU A 161 -25.91 -19.08 16.47
CA LEU A 161 -25.85 -18.83 17.90
C LEU A 161 -26.73 -17.60 18.16
N ARG A 162 -27.98 -17.86 18.55
CA ARG A 162 -28.84 -16.84 19.16
C ARG A 162 -28.20 -16.43 20.49
N GLY A 163 -28.15 -15.12 20.73
CA GLY A 163 -27.92 -14.55 22.05
C GLY A 163 -29.11 -14.74 22.97
#